data_AF-A0A7Y8E358-F1
#
_entry.id   AF-A0A7Y8E358-F1
#
_cell.length_a   1.000
_cell.length_b   1.000
_cell.length_c   1.000
_cell.angle_alpha   90.00
_cell.angle_beta   90.00
_cell.angle_gamma   90.00
#
_symmetry.space_group_name_H-M   'P 1'
#
loop_
_entity.id
_entity.type
_entity.pdbx_description
1 polymer ?
#
loop_
_entity_poly.entity_id
_entity_poly.type
_entity_poly.pdbx_seq_one_letter_code
_entity_poly.pdbx_strand_id
1 'polypeptide(L)'
;MLPALFGSPGNWTGFGIGKYSLYNINPAGKWYVAGFGAKPISEYGLRLSSSSGVTLFDSGTPSALFVRSTNAWTYTGWDYDAQGVTRCYFKAPFVLGGGEYVLINNLEMPLCGSEFRPRQLYFVWDYPNNQIIAITLGVGNTTYLGIPLMIGKMVM
;
A
#
# COMPACT_ATOMS: atom_id res chain seq x y z
N MET A 1 5.54 12.55 8.03
CA MET A 1 6.42 12.19 6.90
C MET A 1 5.61 11.31 5.98
N LEU A 2 5.73 11.44 4.65
CA LEU A 2 5.11 10.54 3.69
C LEU A 2 6.03 9.31 3.49
N PRO A 3 5.52 8.17 2.96
CA PRO A 3 6.40 7.12 2.47
C PRO A 3 7.45 7.69 1.52
N ALA A 4 8.70 7.27 1.68
CA ALA A 4 9.81 7.80 0.88
C ALA A 4 10.79 6.69 0.52
N LEU A 5 11.37 6.79 -0.67
CA LEU A 5 12.46 5.94 -1.12
C LEU A 5 13.76 6.73 -1.00
N PHE A 6 14.78 6.12 -0.41
CA PHE A 6 16.10 6.71 -0.24
C PHE A 6 17.06 6.18 -1.32
N GLY A 7 17.94 7.05 -1.81
CA GLY A 7 18.89 6.73 -2.88
C GLY A 7 18.41 7.21 -4.26
N SER A 8 18.86 6.54 -5.32
CA SER A 8 18.56 6.87 -6.72
C SER A 8 18.11 5.63 -7.50
N PRO A 9 17.43 5.77 -8.66
CA PRO A 9 17.08 4.63 -9.51
C PRO A 9 18.27 3.69 -9.75
N GLY A 10 18.12 2.40 -9.42
CA GLY A 10 19.20 1.40 -9.52
C GLY A 10 20.17 1.35 -8.33
N ASN A 11 20.12 2.31 -7.39
CA ASN A 11 20.93 2.34 -6.17
C ASN A 11 20.09 2.80 -4.96
N TRP A 12 19.08 2.01 -4.63
CA TRP A 12 18.16 2.31 -3.54
C TRP A 12 18.83 1.94 -2.22
N THR A 13 18.89 2.88 -1.27
CA THR A 13 19.57 2.69 0.01
C THR A 13 18.61 2.37 1.15
N GLY A 14 17.31 2.54 0.93
CA GLY A 14 16.27 2.19 1.88
C GLY A 14 14.92 2.81 1.56
N PHE A 15 13.99 2.70 2.49
CA PHE A 15 12.69 3.37 2.44
C PHE A 15 12.22 3.76 3.84
N GLY A 16 11.40 4.80 3.92
CA GLY A 16 10.75 5.26 5.12
C GLY A 16 9.23 5.16 4.98
N ILE A 17 8.53 4.97 6.10
CA ILE A 17 7.06 4.94 6.14
C ILE A 17 6.55 6.07 6.99
N GLY A 18 5.55 6.75 6.44
CA GLY A 18 4.89 7.86 7.10
C GLY A 18 4.08 7.49 8.32
N LYS A 19 3.98 8.43 9.26
CA LYS A 19 3.07 8.35 10.42
C LYS A 19 1.91 9.30 10.19
N TYR A 20 0.69 8.83 10.46
CA TYR A 20 -0.51 9.68 10.46
C TYR A 20 -0.47 10.71 11.60
N SER A 21 0.08 10.35 12.77
CA SER A 21 0.24 11.24 13.92
C SER A 21 1.57 11.00 14.63
N LEU A 22 2.18 12.08 15.15
CA LEU A 22 3.40 12.03 15.95
C LEU A 22 3.15 11.43 17.35
N TYR A 23 1.90 11.41 17.82
CA TYR A 23 1.61 11.10 19.21
C TYR A 23 1.37 9.63 19.51
N ASN A 24 0.80 8.81 18.61
CA ASN A 24 0.27 7.52 19.06
C ASN A 24 0.50 6.27 18.20
N ILE A 25 1.01 6.32 16.96
CA ILE A 25 1.15 5.08 16.17
C ILE A 25 2.39 5.13 15.28
N ASN A 26 3.43 4.40 15.70
CA ASN A 26 4.46 3.97 14.76
C ASN A 26 3.87 2.84 13.92
N PRO A 27 4.02 2.86 12.59
CA PRO A 27 3.60 1.74 11.75
C PRO A 27 4.39 0.48 12.16
N ALA A 28 3.75 -0.41 12.92
CA ALA A 28 4.31 -1.68 13.35
C ALA A 28 3.93 -2.74 12.32
N GLY A 29 4.93 -3.40 11.74
CA GLY A 29 4.69 -4.40 10.70
C GLY A 29 5.96 -4.78 9.96
N LYS A 30 5.81 -5.76 9.05
CA LYS A 30 6.84 -6.12 8.08
C LYS A 30 6.59 -5.36 6.80
N TRP A 31 7.67 -4.87 6.20
CA TRP A 31 7.61 -4.04 5.00
C TRP A 31 8.72 -4.48 4.06
N TYR A 32 8.44 -4.45 2.77
CA TYR A 32 9.44 -4.69 1.74
C TYR A 32 9.14 -3.81 0.53
N VAL A 33 10.18 -3.59 -0.26
CA VAL A 33 10.08 -2.92 -1.55
C VAL A 33 10.26 -3.99 -2.62
N ALA A 34 9.28 -4.14 -3.50
CA ALA A 34 9.41 -4.96 -4.69
C ALA A 34 10.07 -4.13 -5.81
N GLY A 35 11.24 -4.57 -6.28
CA GLY A 35 11.87 -4.03 -7.48
C GLY A 35 11.44 -4.83 -8.72
N PHE A 36 11.48 -4.19 -9.89
CA PHE A 36 11.35 -4.87 -11.17
C PHE A 36 12.73 -5.39 -11.59
N GLY A 37 12.99 -6.68 -11.38
CA GLY A 37 14.24 -7.31 -11.80
C GLY A 37 14.45 -8.68 -11.17
N ALA A 38 15.24 -9.52 -11.85
CA ALA A 38 15.61 -10.84 -11.38
C ALA A 38 17.07 -10.88 -10.93
N LYS A 39 17.38 -11.76 -9.96
CA LYS A 39 18.76 -12.05 -9.55
C LYS A 39 19.08 -13.53 -9.84
N PRO A 40 20.26 -13.83 -10.41
CA PRO A 40 20.62 -15.19 -10.79
C PRO A 40 21.03 -16.05 -9.58
N ILE A 41 20.07 -16.40 -8.71
CA ILE A 41 20.36 -17.06 -7.43
C ILE A 41 20.04 -18.55 -7.39
N SER A 42 19.25 -19.07 -8.34
CA SER A 42 19.00 -20.52 -8.40
C SER A 42 20.25 -21.30 -8.84
N GLU A 43 20.59 -22.38 -8.12
CA GLU A 43 21.55 -23.40 -8.58
C GLU A 43 20.97 -24.26 -9.70
N TYR A 44 19.67 -24.56 -9.63
CA TYR A 44 18.92 -25.33 -10.62
C TYR A 44 17.57 -24.65 -10.92
N GLY A 45 17.15 -24.64 -12.19
CA GLY A 45 15.82 -24.13 -12.59
C GLY A 45 15.81 -23.41 -13.94
N LEU A 46 14.85 -22.50 -14.10
CA LEU A 46 14.67 -21.71 -15.33
C LEU A 46 15.27 -20.31 -15.15
N ARG A 47 16.15 -19.93 -16.07
CA ARG A 47 16.67 -18.56 -16.20
C ARG A 47 16.44 -18.03 -17.59
N LEU A 48 15.90 -16.81 -17.68
CA LEU A 48 15.79 -16.07 -18.93
C LEU A 48 16.72 -14.86 -18.89
N SER A 49 17.47 -14.67 -19.96
CA SER A 49 18.37 -13.53 -20.13
C SER A 49 18.00 -12.74 -21.37
N SER A 50 18.24 -11.43 -21.34
CA SER A 50 18.15 -10.58 -22.53
C SER A 50 19.26 -10.92 -23.53
N SER A 51 19.19 -10.37 -24.74
CA SER A 51 20.28 -10.45 -25.73
C SER A 51 21.60 -9.85 -25.24
N SER A 52 21.55 -8.95 -24.27
CA SER A 52 22.72 -8.33 -23.62
C SER A 52 23.24 -9.11 -22.40
N GLY A 53 22.67 -10.28 -22.09
CA GLY A 53 23.09 -11.13 -20.98
C GLY A 53 22.55 -10.72 -19.60
N VAL A 54 21.64 -9.74 -19.53
CA VAL A 54 20.99 -9.33 -18.27
C VAL A 54 19.94 -10.35 -17.88
N THR A 55 19.92 -10.78 -16.62
CA THR A 55 18.89 -11.70 -16.11
C THR A 55 17.53 -11.00 -16.07
N LEU A 56 16.57 -11.53 -16.84
CA LEU A 56 15.18 -11.06 -16.90
C LEU A 56 14.27 -11.84 -15.95
N PHE A 57 14.56 -13.13 -15.78
CA PHE A 57 13.85 -14.03 -14.88
C PHE A 57 14.80 -15.09 -14.34
N ASP A 58 14.61 -15.47 -13.08
CA ASP A 58 15.29 -16.59 -12.44
C ASP A 58 14.31 -17.25 -11.48
N SER A 59 14.15 -18.57 -11.56
CA SER A 59 13.18 -19.31 -10.75
C SER A 59 13.46 -19.26 -9.24
N GLY A 60 14.69 -18.92 -8.83
CA GLY A 60 15.03 -18.72 -7.43
C GLY A 60 14.78 -17.31 -6.92
N THR A 61 14.48 -16.33 -7.80
CA THR A 61 14.23 -14.95 -7.35
C THR A 61 12.91 -14.87 -6.58
N PRO A 62 12.91 -14.42 -5.30
CA PRO A 62 11.68 -14.21 -4.56
C PRO A 62 10.78 -13.20 -5.26
N SER A 63 9.49 -13.50 -5.33
CA SER A 63 8.51 -12.65 -6.01
C SER A 63 7.33 -12.34 -5.09
N ALA A 64 6.76 -11.15 -5.28
CA ALA A 64 5.49 -10.79 -4.66
C ALA A 64 4.35 -11.21 -5.61
N LEU A 65 3.54 -12.16 -5.19
CA LEU A 65 2.33 -12.54 -5.91
C LEU A 65 1.16 -11.71 -5.41
N PHE A 66 0.44 -11.02 -6.30
CA PHE A 66 -0.85 -10.41 -5.95
C PHE A 66 -1.90 -11.51 -5.82
N VAL A 67 -2.39 -11.71 -4.60
CA VAL A 67 -3.33 -12.79 -4.27
C VAL A 67 -4.78 -12.32 -4.27
N ARG A 68 -5.02 -11.04 -3.97
CA ARG A 68 -6.37 -10.46 -3.88
C ARG A 68 -6.37 -8.99 -4.28
N SER A 69 -7.47 -8.54 -4.87
CA SER A 69 -7.73 -7.14 -5.15
C SER A 69 -9.20 -6.79 -4.91
N THR A 70 -9.47 -5.55 -4.52
CA THR A 70 -10.84 -5.02 -4.41
C THR A 70 -10.85 -3.53 -4.65
N ASN A 71 -11.94 -3.04 -5.20
CA ASN A 71 -12.33 -1.64 -5.20
C ASN A 71 -13.57 -1.39 -4.34
N ALA A 72 -14.09 -2.42 -3.67
CA ALA A 72 -15.24 -2.34 -2.79
C ALA A 72 -14.80 -1.91 -1.38
N TRP A 73 -15.54 -0.97 -0.81
CA TRP A 73 -15.30 -0.41 0.51
C TRP A 73 -16.62 -0.23 1.25
N THR A 74 -16.65 -0.60 2.53
CA THR A 74 -17.83 -0.42 3.39
C THR A 74 -17.69 0.89 4.16
N TYR A 75 -18.57 1.86 3.90
CA TYR A 75 -18.68 3.07 4.70
C TYR A 75 -19.15 2.72 6.11
N THR A 76 -18.45 3.25 7.12
CA THR A 76 -18.71 2.92 8.54
C THR A 76 -19.14 4.11 9.39
N GLY A 77 -19.06 5.33 8.84
CA GLY A 77 -19.47 6.54 9.52
C GLY A 77 -18.51 7.70 9.27
N TRP A 78 -18.74 8.77 10.03
CA TRP A 78 -18.00 10.00 9.92
C TRP A 78 -17.83 10.67 11.28
N ASP A 79 -16.82 11.53 11.38
CA ASP A 79 -16.64 12.47 12.49
C ASP A 79 -15.99 13.78 11.98
N TYR A 80 -15.57 14.65 12.90
CA TYR A 80 -14.74 15.80 12.59
C TYR A 80 -13.32 15.61 13.12
N ASP A 81 -12.34 16.17 12.41
CA ASP A 81 -10.99 16.36 12.97
C ASP A 81 -10.96 17.55 13.95
N ALA A 82 -9.78 17.82 14.52
CA ALA A 82 -9.59 18.91 15.48
C ALA A 82 -9.79 20.31 14.86
N GLN A 83 -9.79 20.41 13.53
CA GLN A 83 -9.98 21.63 12.75
C GLN A 83 -11.44 21.77 12.27
N GLY A 84 -12.33 20.83 12.61
CA GLY A 84 -13.74 20.84 12.21
C GLY A 84 -13.97 20.34 10.78
N VAL A 85 -13.00 19.66 10.17
CA VAL A 85 -13.12 19.10 8.82
C VAL A 85 -13.65 17.67 8.90
N THR A 86 -14.61 17.34 8.05
CA THR A 86 -15.27 16.03 8.06
C THR A 86 -14.31 14.91 7.65
N ARG A 87 -14.23 13.85 8.48
CA ARG A 87 -13.59 12.57 8.15
C ARG A 87 -14.64 11.50 7.90
N CYS A 88 -14.47 10.72 6.85
CA CYS A 88 -15.31 9.56 6.54
C CYS A 88 -14.45 8.29 6.59
N TYR A 89 -15.01 7.22 7.15
CA TYR A 89 -14.29 5.98 7.45
C TYR A 89 -14.80 4.81 6.61
N PHE A 90 -13.88 4.05 6.05
CA PHE A 90 -14.18 2.92 5.17
C PHE A 90 -13.39 1.69 5.56
N LYS A 91 -14.05 0.54 5.63
CA LYS A 91 -13.40 -0.75 5.86
C LYS A 91 -13.20 -1.51 4.56
N ALA A 92 -12.02 -2.08 4.40
CA ALA A 92 -11.77 -3.05 3.36
C ALA A 92 -12.55 -4.36 3.64
N PRO A 93 -13.02 -5.09 2.62
CA PRO A 93 -13.76 -6.34 2.78
C PRO A 93 -12.87 -7.53 3.18
N PHE A 94 -11.57 -7.31 3.40
CA PHE A 94 -10.60 -8.36 3.65
C PHE A 94 -10.02 -8.27 5.06
N VAL A 95 -10.07 -9.41 5.76
CA VAL A 95 -9.18 -9.68 6.89
C VAL A 95 -7.86 -10.22 6.33
N LEU A 96 -6.76 -9.62 6.75
CA LEU A 96 -5.41 -9.99 6.32
C LEU A 96 -4.89 -11.14 7.18
N GLY A 97 -4.48 -12.20 6.50
CA GLY A 97 -3.78 -13.34 7.10
C GLY A 97 -2.30 -13.04 7.33
N GLY A 98 -1.66 -13.90 8.11
CA GLY A 98 -0.21 -13.80 8.34
C GLY A 98 0.58 -13.93 7.04
N GLY A 99 1.54 -13.01 6.83
CA GLY A 99 2.41 -13.01 5.65
C GLY A 99 1.79 -12.41 4.39
N GLU A 100 0.64 -11.74 4.51
CA GLU A 100 0.08 -10.89 3.46
C GLU A 100 0.46 -9.43 3.67
N TYR A 101 0.57 -8.71 2.55
CA TYR A 101 1.09 -7.35 2.49
C TYR A 101 0.21 -6.49 1.62
N VAL A 102 0.09 -5.21 1.96
CA VAL A 102 -0.70 -4.24 1.20
C VAL A 102 0.23 -3.44 0.30
N LEU A 103 -0.14 -3.27 -0.96
CA LEU A 103 0.55 -2.36 -1.87
C LEU A 103 0.17 -0.91 -1.54
N ILE A 104 1.12 -0.16 -0.99
CA ILE A 104 0.87 1.22 -0.50
C ILE A 104 0.92 2.29 -1.59
N ASN A 105 1.52 2.04 -2.75
CA ASN A 105 1.64 3.07 -3.81
C ASN A 105 0.28 3.63 -4.27
N ASN A 106 -0.75 2.78 -4.29
CA ASN A 106 -2.10 3.20 -4.69
C ASN A 106 -2.84 3.98 -3.59
N LEU A 107 -2.24 4.11 -2.42
CA LEU A 107 -2.87 4.60 -1.19
C LEU A 107 -2.41 6.02 -0.81
N GLU A 108 -1.53 6.64 -1.59
CA GLU A 108 -0.95 7.95 -1.27
C GLU A 108 -1.55 9.11 -2.09
N MET A 109 -2.41 8.81 -3.07
CA MET A 109 -2.94 9.84 -3.96
C MET A 109 -4.11 10.60 -3.31
N PRO A 110 -4.15 11.95 -3.40
CA PRO A 110 -5.34 12.72 -3.08
C PRO A 110 -6.53 12.27 -3.93
N LEU A 111 -7.72 12.29 -3.34
CA LEU A 111 -8.94 11.94 -4.07
C LEU A 111 -9.47 13.15 -4.82
N CYS A 112 -9.74 12.96 -6.11
CA CYS A 112 -10.54 13.88 -6.89
C CYS A 112 -12.03 13.63 -6.57
N GLY A 113 -12.76 14.68 -6.18
CA GLY A 113 -14.20 14.60 -6.01
C GLY A 113 -14.96 14.92 -7.29
N SER A 114 -16.25 14.56 -7.31
CA SER A 114 -17.21 15.09 -8.31
C SER A 114 -17.44 16.61 -8.19
N GLU A 115 -16.89 17.21 -7.14
CA GLU A 115 -16.88 18.63 -6.83
C GLU A 115 -15.43 19.14 -6.84
N PHE A 116 -15.21 20.41 -7.19
CA PHE A 116 -13.88 21.08 -7.30
C PHE A 116 -13.11 21.20 -5.97
N ARG A 117 -13.27 20.25 -5.04
CA ARG A 117 -12.66 20.26 -3.70
C ARG A 117 -11.76 19.03 -3.56
N PRO A 118 -10.43 19.21 -3.39
CA PRO A 118 -9.54 18.09 -3.14
C PRO A 118 -9.86 17.46 -1.79
N ARG A 119 -9.70 16.15 -1.69
CA ARG A 119 -9.81 15.41 -0.43
C ARG A 119 -8.51 14.67 -0.16
N GLN A 120 -8.12 14.66 1.10
CA GLN A 120 -6.99 13.85 1.53
C GLN A 120 -7.44 12.43 1.81
N LEU A 121 -6.55 11.49 1.54
CA LEU A 121 -6.75 10.07 1.76
C LEU A 121 -5.67 9.57 2.71
N TYR A 122 -6.11 8.86 3.74
CA TYR A 122 -5.25 8.23 4.73
C TYR A 122 -5.64 6.77 4.91
N PHE A 123 -4.68 5.99 5.39
CA PHE A 123 -4.90 4.60 5.73
C PHE A 123 -4.38 4.30 7.11
N VAL A 124 -5.14 3.51 7.84
CA VAL A 124 -4.80 3.05 9.19
C VAL A 124 -4.95 1.55 9.23
N TRP A 125 -4.00 0.91 9.91
CA TRP A 125 -4.11 -0.49 10.25
C TRP A 125 -4.92 -0.66 11.54
N ASP A 126 -6.00 -1.41 11.47
CA ASP A 126 -6.77 -1.85 12.63
C ASP A 126 -6.21 -3.20 13.11
N TYR A 127 -5.28 -3.14 14.08
CA TYR A 127 -4.59 -4.32 14.62
C TYR A 127 -5.54 -5.34 15.24
N PRO A 128 -6.51 -4.95 16.11
CA PRO A 128 -7.46 -5.91 16.68
C PRO A 128 -8.23 -6.74 15.65
N ASN A 129 -8.60 -6.13 14.52
CA ASN A 129 -9.44 -6.79 13.51
C ASN A 129 -8.68 -7.23 12.25
N ASN A 130 -7.35 -7.05 12.20
CA ASN A 130 -6.49 -7.35 11.05
C ASN A 130 -7.04 -6.81 9.72
N GLN A 131 -7.51 -5.56 9.72
CA GLN A 131 -8.14 -4.94 8.56
C GLN A 131 -7.56 -3.55 8.25
N ILE A 132 -7.71 -3.13 7.00
CA ILE A 132 -7.37 -1.79 6.57
C ILE A 132 -8.59 -0.88 6.71
N ILE A 133 -8.37 0.29 7.30
CA ILE A 133 -9.32 1.40 7.33
C ILE A 133 -8.79 2.51 6.43
N ALA A 134 -9.58 2.92 5.44
CA ALA A 134 -9.33 4.14 4.69
C ALA A 134 -10.11 5.30 5.33
N ILE A 135 -9.49 6.47 5.36
CA ILE A 135 -10.05 7.69 5.91
C ILE A 135 -9.95 8.77 4.85
N THR A 136 -11.07 9.37 4.48
CA THR A 136 -11.09 10.54 3.61
C THR A 136 -11.31 11.78 4.46
N LEU A 137 -10.60 12.86 4.20
CA LEU A 137 -10.72 14.14 4.91
C LEU A 137 -11.01 15.26 3.91
N GLY A 138 -12.07 16.04 4.15
CA GLY A 138 -12.43 17.17 3.30
C GLY A 138 -13.74 17.86 3.68
N VAL A 139 -13.93 19.10 3.21
CA VAL A 139 -15.08 19.98 3.57
C VAL A 139 -16.40 19.54 2.89
N GLY A 140 -16.32 18.87 1.75
CA GLY A 140 -17.42 18.08 1.17
C GLY A 140 -16.86 16.68 0.98
N ASN A 141 -17.37 15.68 1.71
CA ASN A 141 -16.77 14.35 1.78
C ASN A 141 -17.69 13.31 1.11
N THR A 142 -17.12 12.15 0.80
CA THR A 142 -17.81 11.06 0.12
C THR A 142 -18.23 9.97 1.09
N THR A 143 -19.35 9.31 0.81
CA THR A 143 -19.76 8.05 1.44
C THR A 143 -19.49 6.84 0.54
N TYR A 144 -18.91 7.07 -0.64
CA TYR A 144 -18.48 6.05 -1.58
C TYR A 144 -16.97 6.16 -1.84
N LEU A 145 -16.28 5.01 -1.81
CA LEU A 145 -14.86 4.92 -2.09
C LEU A 145 -14.61 3.79 -3.08
N GLY A 146 -13.92 4.09 -4.19
CA GLY A 146 -13.72 3.15 -5.30
C GLY A 146 -12.25 2.90 -5.64
N ILE A 147 -11.33 3.15 -4.70
CA ILE A 147 -9.89 2.99 -4.93
C ILE A 147 -9.47 1.52 -4.84
N PRO A 148 -8.54 1.05 -5.69
CA PRO A 148 -8.08 -0.33 -5.67
C PRO A 148 -7.14 -0.59 -4.48
N LEU A 149 -7.50 -1.57 -3.65
CA LEU A 149 -6.64 -2.19 -2.66
C LEU A 149 -6.10 -3.50 -3.23
N MET A 150 -4.77 -3.64 -3.22
CA MET A 150 -4.07 -4.84 -3.73
C MET A 150 -3.33 -5.52 -2.58
N ILE A 151 -3.55 -6.83 -2.44
CA ILE A 151 -2.90 -7.67 -1.43
C ILE A 151 -1.90 -8.59 -2.12
N GLY A 152 -0.67 -8.55 -1.64
CA GLY A 152 0.43 -9.40 -2.07
C GLY A 152 0.82 -10.44 -1.01
N LYS A 153 1.45 -11.52 -1.47
CA LYS A 153 2.15 -12.49 -0.63
C LYS A 153 3.54 -12.71 -1.20
N MET A 154 4.54 -12.76 -0.33
CA MET A 154 5.88 -13.17 -0.73
C MET A 154 5.90 -14.68 -0.99
N VAL A 155 6.33 -15.06 -2.17
CA VAL A 155 6.63 -16.45 -2.52
C VAL A 155 8.15 -16.56 -2.57
N MET A 156 8.68 -17.46 -1.76
CA MET A 156 10.09 -17.84 -1.72
C MET A 156 10.26 -19.17 -2.42
#